data_AF-A0A1F9WCN7-F1
#
_entry.id   AF-A0A1F9WCN7-F1
#
_cell.length_a   1.000
_cell.length_b   1.000
_cell.length_c   1.000
_cell.angle_alpha   90.00
_cell.angle_beta   90.00
_cell.angle_gamma   90.00
#
_symmetry.space_group_name_H-M   'P 1'
#
loop_
_entity.id
_entity.type
_entity.pdbx_description
1 polymer ?
#
loop_
_entity_poly.entity_id
_entity_poly.type
_entity_poly.pdbx_seq_one_letter_code
_entity_poly.pdbx_strand_id
1 'polypeptide(L)'
;MKKIRFLLTGLALLLPAFAAAQRPSTGAAGGYIGEDLGDTNPCREEAKLLCKGMKMNDGKYAECLRSQQDKVSFACLTRIMEKKAEIPKTNPCVIDGERLCKNLKPGDGRFMRCLIGHDSRLSEGCRKIIEKNMKARAKSSACRNDIEKFCKNLTGDYKELRACLARNFAELSPECQLLGRIAP
;
A
#
# COMPACT_ATOMS: atom_id res chain seq x y z
N MET A 1 -70.90 38.09 -2.98
CA MET A 1 -70.11 39.02 -3.83
C MET A 1 -68.64 38.66 -3.70
N LYS A 2 -67.92 38.54 -4.84
CA LYS A 2 -66.45 38.40 -5.01
C LYS A 2 -65.79 37.19 -4.30
N LYS A 3 -65.68 36.00 -4.91
CA LYS A 3 -64.64 35.56 -5.87
C LYS A 3 -63.27 36.17 -5.59
N ILE A 4 -62.30 35.36 -5.17
CA ILE A 4 -60.94 35.28 -5.75
C ILE A 4 -60.36 33.89 -5.42
N ARG A 5 -60.02 33.19 -6.51
CA ARG A 5 -59.34 31.90 -6.56
C ARG A 5 -57.84 32.18 -6.45
N PHE A 6 -57.15 31.54 -5.54
CA PHE A 6 -55.72 31.26 -5.70
C PHE A 6 -55.53 29.75 -5.65
N LEU A 7 -55.57 29.17 -6.85
CA LEU A 7 -55.05 27.84 -7.13
C LEU A 7 -53.53 27.91 -6.94
N LEU A 8 -53.05 27.57 -5.74
CA LEU A 8 -51.68 27.13 -5.56
C LEU A 8 -51.71 25.61 -5.63
N THR A 9 -51.73 25.10 -6.87
CA THR A 9 -51.37 23.72 -7.15
C THR A 9 -49.92 23.55 -6.73
N GLY A 10 -49.71 23.05 -5.50
CA GLY A 10 -48.44 22.55 -5.04
C GLY A 10 -48.06 21.36 -5.89
N LEU A 11 -47.34 21.62 -6.99
CA LEU A 11 -46.64 20.61 -7.75
C LEU A 11 -45.49 20.12 -6.87
N ALA A 12 -45.81 19.17 -5.99
CA ALA A 12 -44.81 18.36 -5.32
C ALA A 12 -44.10 17.55 -6.41
N LEU A 13 -43.05 18.15 -6.99
CA LEU A 13 -42.05 17.44 -7.77
C LEU A 13 -41.44 16.40 -6.83
N LEU A 14 -41.99 15.19 -6.89
CA LEU A 14 -41.36 13.98 -6.42
C LEU A 14 -40.10 13.79 -7.27
N LEU A 15 -39.02 14.43 -6.85
CA LEU A 15 -37.68 14.02 -7.23
C LEU A 15 -37.53 12.59 -6.71
N PRO A 16 -37.36 11.57 -7.57
CA PRO A 16 -36.84 10.32 -7.07
C PRO A 16 -35.48 10.66 -6.47
N ALA A 17 -35.34 10.43 -5.18
CA ALA A 17 -34.03 10.38 -4.56
C ALA A 17 -33.27 9.29 -5.31
N PHE A 18 -32.47 9.69 -6.32
CA PHE A 18 -31.41 8.87 -6.83
C PHE A 18 -30.49 8.65 -5.64
N ALA A 19 -30.71 7.53 -4.95
CA ALA A 19 -29.72 6.95 -4.08
C ALA A 19 -28.53 6.66 -5.00
N ALA A 20 -27.64 7.63 -5.12
CA ALA A 20 -26.27 7.38 -5.51
C ALA A 20 -25.75 6.40 -4.47
N ALA A 21 -25.81 5.10 -4.80
CA ALA A 21 -24.99 4.10 -4.16
C ALA A 21 -23.55 4.52 -4.47
N GLN A 22 -23.03 5.41 -3.62
CA GLN A 22 -21.63 5.71 -3.53
C GLN A 22 -20.96 4.37 -3.25
N ARG A 23 -20.33 3.77 -4.26
CA ARG A 23 -19.27 2.81 -4.00
C ARG A 23 -18.26 3.58 -3.16
N PRO A 24 -17.95 3.16 -1.92
CA PRO A 24 -16.85 3.77 -1.22
C PRO A 24 -15.60 3.47 -2.04
N SER A 25 -15.06 4.50 -2.68
CA SER A 25 -13.71 4.49 -3.21
C SER A 25 -12.77 4.48 -2.03
N THR A 26 -12.46 3.30 -1.48
CA THR A 26 -11.34 3.14 -0.56
C THR A 26 -10.06 3.18 -1.37
N GLY A 27 -9.64 4.40 -1.69
CA GLY A 27 -8.25 4.71 -1.99
C GLY A 27 -7.44 4.66 -0.70
N ALA A 28 -6.40 3.83 -0.72
CA ALA A 28 -5.20 3.85 0.14
C ALA A 28 -5.36 3.55 1.65
N ALA A 29 -4.66 2.52 2.14
CA ALA A 29 -3.30 2.65 2.67
C ALA A 29 -2.92 1.47 3.59
N GLY A 30 -1.76 0.86 3.33
CA GLY A 30 -0.95 0.15 4.35
C GLY A 30 -1.46 -1.22 4.77
N GLY A 31 -0.70 -2.28 4.43
CA GLY A 31 -0.96 -3.64 4.90
C GLY A 31 -1.09 -3.71 6.41
N TYR A 32 -2.29 -4.08 6.83
CA TYR A 32 -2.73 -4.26 8.21
C TYR A 32 -2.03 -5.51 8.77
N ILE A 33 -1.18 -5.30 9.76
CA ILE A 33 -0.91 -6.30 10.79
C ILE A 33 -2.01 -6.16 11.82
N GLY A 34 -2.83 -7.20 11.97
CA GLY A 34 -3.89 -7.26 12.97
C GLY A 34 -5.27 -7.10 12.36
N GLU A 35 -6.08 -8.15 12.58
CA GLU A 35 -7.53 -8.23 12.36
C GLU A 35 -7.97 -8.42 10.89
N ASP A 36 -8.41 -9.65 10.60
CA ASP A 36 -9.12 -10.10 9.37
C ASP A 36 -8.35 -10.40 8.06
N LEU A 37 -7.13 -10.96 8.14
CA LEU A 37 -6.62 -11.82 7.04
C LEU A 37 -7.15 -13.25 7.14
N GLY A 38 -8.42 -13.37 7.44
CA GLY A 38 -9.09 -14.64 7.41
C GLY A 38 -9.09 -15.19 5.98
N ASP A 39 -9.83 -14.56 5.07
CA ASP A 39 -10.19 -15.18 3.79
C ASP A 39 -9.09 -15.18 2.72
N THR A 40 -8.05 -14.35 2.89
CA THR A 40 -6.94 -14.25 1.93
C THR A 40 -5.67 -14.95 2.38
N ASN A 41 -5.66 -15.61 3.55
CA ASN A 41 -4.49 -16.34 4.01
C ASN A 41 -4.40 -17.69 3.29
N PRO A 42 -3.38 -17.94 2.46
CA PRO A 42 -3.26 -19.18 1.70
C PRO A 42 -3.11 -20.42 2.60
N CYS A 43 -2.77 -20.23 3.88
CA CYS A 43 -2.67 -21.32 4.86
C CYS A 43 -3.97 -21.62 5.61
N ARG A 44 -5.07 -20.89 5.39
CA ARG A 44 -6.25 -20.95 6.27
C ARG A 44 -6.82 -22.36 6.40
N GLU A 45 -7.17 -23.00 5.28
CA GLU A 45 -7.83 -24.30 5.30
C GLU A 45 -6.87 -25.41 5.73
N GLU A 46 -5.62 -25.32 5.30
CA GLU A 46 -4.58 -26.29 5.65
C GLU A 46 -4.23 -26.23 7.13
N ALA A 47 -4.21 -25.04 7.72
CA ALA A 47 -3.98 -24.87 9.15
C ALA A 47 -5.14 -25.39 10.01
N LYS A 48 -6.40 -25.28 9.57
CA LYS A 48 -7.53 -25.90 10.29
C LYS A 48 -7.38 -27.42 10.38
N LEU A 49 -6.83 -28.04 9.34
CA LEU A 49 -6.64 -29.48 9.26
C LEU A 49 -5.41 -29.95 10.03
N LEU A 50 -4.29 -29.26 9.85
CA LEU A 50 -2.97 -29.68 10.33
C LEU A 50 -2.62 -29.14 11.73
N CYS A 51 -3.18 -27.99 12.12
CA CYS A 51 -2.85 -27.25 13.35
C CYS A 51 -4.09 -27.03 14.24
N LYS A 52 -4.84 -28.11 14.50
CA LYS A 52 -6.09 -28.08 15.28
C LYS A 52 -5.89 -27.50 16.69
N GLY A 53 -6.82 -26.64 17.12
CA GLY A 53 -6.83 -26.03 18.45
C GLY A 53 -5.91 -24.82 18.62
N MET A 54 -5.16 -24.44 17.59
CA MET A 54 -4.28 -23.26 17.60
C MET A 54 -5.06 -21.99 17.23
N LYS A 55 -4.76 -20.87 17.90
CA LYS A 55 -5.36 -19.57 17.57
C LYS A 55 -4.59 -18.89 16.44
N MET A 56 -5.32 -18.36 15.46
CA MET A 56 -4.75 -17.54 14.39
C MET A 56 -3.97 -16.36 15.00
N ASN A 57 -2.74 -16.13 14.52
CA ASN A 57 -1.79 -15.12 15.01
C ASN A 57 -1.11 -15.40 16.38
N ASP A 58 -1.25 -16.59 16.95
CA ASP A 58 -0.37 -17.06 18.05
C ASP A 58 1.00 -17.49 17.49
N GLY A 59 2.08 -17.24 18.23
CA GLY A 59 3.41 -17.79 17.92
C GLY A 59 3.39 -19.31 17.75
N LYS A 60 2.57 -20.01 18.53
CA LYS A 60 2.38 -21.48 18.44
C LYS A 60 1.75 -21.92 17.11
N TYR A 61 0.89 -21.09 16.51
CA TYR A 61 0.27 -21.37 15.21
C TYR A 61 1.30 -21.29 14.08
N ALA A 62 2.16 -20.28 14.10
CA ALA A 62 3.23 -20.14 13.12
C ALA A 62 4.30 -21.23 13.26
N GLU A 63 4.57 -21.71 14.47
CA GLU A 63 5.46 -22.84 14.74
C GLU A 63 4.88 -24.16 14.22
N CYS A 64 3.60 -24.44 14.49
CA CYS A 64 2.93 -25.62 13.96
C CYS A 64 3.01 -25.66 12.42
N LEU A 65 2.64 -24.59 11.72
CA LEU A 65 2.70 -24.56 10.26
C LEU A 65 4.12 -24.74 9.70
N ARG A 66 5.17 -24.25 10.39
CA ARG A 66 6.57 -24.53 10.02
C ARG A 66 6.95 -26.00 10.16
N SER A 67 6.34 -26.72 11.10
CA SER A 67 6.56 -28.17 11.23
C SER A 67 5.85 -29.00 10.16
N GLN A 68 4.94 -28.39 9.39
CA GLN A 68 4.13 -29.04 8.36
C GLN A 68 4.52 -28.59 6.95
N GLN A 69 5.73 -28.08 6.75
CA GLN A 69 6.19 -27.53 5.45
C GLN A 69 6.07 -28.50 4.28
N ASP A 70 6.14 -29.81 4.55
CA ASP A 70 6.00 -30.90 3.59
C ASP A 70 4.54 -31.26 3.27
N LYS A 71 3.58 -30.77 4.07
CA LYS A 71 2.15 -31.14 4.02
C LYS A 71 1.22 -29.98 3.67
N VAL A 72 1.79 -28.79 3.46
CA VAL A 72 1.05 -27.58 3.06
C VAL A 72 1.28 -27.29 1.59
N SER A 73 0.34 -26.56 0.99
CA SER A 73 0.39 -26.12 -0.40
C SER A 73 1.57 -25.20 -0.65
N PHE A 74 2.02 -25.12 -1.90
CA PHE A 74 3.09 -24.20 -2.29
C PHE A 74 2.80 -22.74 -1.90
N ALA A 75 1.54 -22.31 -2.01
CA ALA A 75 1.11 -20.97 -1.62
C ALA A 75 1.24 -20.75 -0.10
N CYS A 76 0.82 -21.72 0.71
CA CYS A 76 1.00 -21.66 2.14
C CYS A 76 2.47 -21.78 2.55
N LEU A 77 3.23 -22.68 1.92
CA LEU A 77 4.65 -22.87 2.14
C LEU A 77 5.42 -21.58 1.92
N THR A 78 5.16 -20.90 0.79
CA THR A 78 5.78 -19.61 0.47
C THR A 78 5.51 -18.60 1.59
N ARG A 79 4.26 -18.51 2.07
CA ARG A 79 3.87 -17.63 3.18
C ARG A 79 4.55 -17.98 4.50
N ILE A 80 4.76 -19.26 4.81
CA ILE A 80 5.43 -19.73 6.04
C ILE A 80 6.95 -19.46 5.97
N MET A 81 7.52 -19.58 4.77
CA MET A 81 8.93 -19.38 4.48
C MET A 81 9.31 -17.92 4.26
N GLU A 82 8.33 -17.02 4.15
CA GLU A 82 8.54 -15.56 4.24
C GLU A 82 9.13 -15.22 5.61
N LYS A 83 10.45 -15.35 5.74
CA LYS A 83 11.20 -14.75 6.83
C LYS A 83 10.94 -13.25 6.73
N LYS A 84 10.28 -12.67 7.73
CA LYS A 84 10.30 -11.24 7.94
C LYS A 84 11.77 -10.89 8.15
N ALA A 85 12.44 -10.40 7.11
CA ALA A 85 13.77 -9.87 7.25
C ALA A 85 13.63 -8.69 8.23
N GLU A 86 14.06 -8.89 9.47
CA GLU A 86 14.14 -7.79 10.41
C GLU A 86 15.14 -6.81 9.83
N ILE A 87 14.66 -5.60 9.53
CA ILE A 87 15.54 -4.53 9.11
C ILE A 87 16.35 -4.16 10.35
N PRO A 88 17.69 -4.28 10.33
CA PRO A 88 18.51 -4.01 11.50
C PRO A 88 18.21 -2.61 12.05
N LYS A 89 18.15 -2.45 13.37
CA LYS A 89 18.00 -1.12 14.00
C LYS A 89 19.13 -0.17 13.62
N THR A 90 20.28 -0.71 13.25
CA THR A 90 21.45 0.02 12.73
C THR A 90 21.27 0.50 11.28
N ASN A 91 20.19 0.14 10.60
CA ASN A 91 19.91 0.62 9.26
C ASN A 91 19.71 2.15 9.28
N PRO A 92 20.42 2.92 8.44
CA PRO A 92 20.34 4.38 8.42
C PRO A 92 18.91 4.92 8.25
N CYS A 93 18.06 4.23 7.47
CA CYS A 93 16.67 4.64 7.28
C CYS A 93 15.77 4.32 8.47
N VAL A 94 16.12 3.33 9.29
CA VAL A 94 15.41 3.09 10.57
C VAL A 94 15.71 4.22 11.53
N ILE A 95 16.99 4.59 11.68
CA ILE A 95 17.44 5.69 12.53
C ILE A 95 16.80 7.03 12.10
N ASP A 96 16.83 7.32 10.80
CA ASP A 96 16.17 8.53 10.28
C ASP A 96 14.65 8.48 10.46
N GLY A 97 14.03 7.31 10.29
CA GLY A 97 12.60 7.12 10.48
C GLY A 97 12.16 7.34 11.92
N GLU A 98 12.92 6.88 12.91
CA GLU A 98 12.63 7.15 14.33
C GLU A 98 12.63 8.65 14.66
N ARG A 99 13.54 9.41 14.03
CA ARG A 99 13.67 10.86 14.22
C ARG A 99 12.63 11.67 13.45
N LEU A 100 12.32 11.28 12.21
CA LEU A 100 11.54 12.08 11.26
C LEU A 100 10.10 11.60 11.10
N CYS A 101 9.86 10.30 11.25
CA CYS A 101 8.62 9.60 10.90
C CYS A 101 7.98 8.96 12.13
N LYS A 102 7.68 9.77 13.15
CA LYS A 102 7.07 9.32 14.41
C LYS A 102 5.84 8.43 14.13
N ASN A 103 5.73 7.34 14.89
CA ASN A 103 4.64 6.35 14.80
C ASN A 103 4.59 5.51 13.51
N LEU A 104 5.55 5.64 12.59
CA LEU A 104 5.67 4.76 11.44
C LEU A 104 6.80 3.75 11.67
N LYS A 105 6.49 2.47 11.52
CA LYS A 105 7.47 1.38 11.67
C LYS A 105 8.03 0.97 10.31
N PRO A 106 9.28 0.47 10.24
CA PRO A 106 9.80 -0.14 9.02
C PRO A 106 8.86 -1.25 8.53
N GLY A 107 8.54 -1.23 7.24
CA GLY A 107 7.55 -2.14 6.64
C GLY A 107 6.11 -1.61 6.65
N ASP A 108 5.78 -0.55 7.40
CA ASP A 108 4.54 0.20 7.17
C ASP A 108 4.61 0.78 5.74
N GLY A 109 3.58 0.54 4.92
CA GLY A 109 3.52 1.06 3.55
C GLY A 109 3.62 2.60 3.45
N ARG A 110 3.47 3.31 4.58
CA ARG A 110 3.65 4.75 4.71
C ARG A 110 5.05 5.17 5.16
N PHE A 111 5.85 4.27 5.74
CA PHE A 111 7.18 4.58 6.28
C PHE A 111 8.12 5.16 5.21
N MET A 112 8.24 4.47 4.08
CA MET A 112 9.07 4.94 2.96
C MET A 112 8.58 6.28 2.42
N ARG A 113 7.26 6.50 2.37
CA ARG A 113 6.69 7.76 1.89
C ARG A 113 7.09 8.92 2.80
N CYS A 114 7.03 8.72 4.11
CA CYS A 114 7.46 9.73 5.07
C CYS A 114 8.95 10.07 4.92
N LEU A 115 9.83 9.06 4.82
CA LEU A 115 11.27 9.29 4.63
C LEU A 115 11.54 10.14 3.39
N ILE A 116 10.87 9.84 2.27
CA ILE A 116 11.01 10.59 1.03
C ILE A 116 10.52 12.05 1.18
N GLY A 117 9.44 12.27 1.94
CA GLY A 117 8.97 13.62 2.26
C GLY A 117 9.97 14.45 3.08
N HIS A 118 10.95 13.79 3.71
CA HIS A 118 12.02 14.42 4.46
C HIS A 118 13.39 14.31 3.78
N ASP A 119 13.46 14.16 2.45
CA ASP A 119 14.71 13.94 1.68
C ASP A 119 15.87 14.87 2.08
N SER A 120 15.60 16.16 2.28
CA SER A 120 16.60 17.17 2.68
C SER A 120 17.16 16.96 4.09
N ARG A 121 16.42 16.26 4.96
CA ARG A 121 16.75 16.00 6.37
C ARG A 121 17.24 14.58 6.61
N LEU A 122 17.27 13.72 5.59
CA LEU A 122 17.79 12.37 5.67
C LEU A 122 19.32 12.37 5.81
N SER A 123 19.85 11.38 6.50
CA SER A 123 21.26 11.02 6.46
C SER A 123 21.67 10.59 5.05
N GLU A 124 22.96 10.76 4.73
CA GLU A 124 23.50 10.27 3.46
C GLU A 124 23.31 8.77 3.28
N GLY A 125 23.49 7.99 4.36
CA GLY A 125 23.27 6.55 4.36
C GLY A 125 21.85 6.17 3.96
N CYS A 126 20.84 6.85 4.52
CA CYS A 126 19.46 6.55 4.15
C CYS A 126 19.15 7.00 2.71
N ARG A 127 19.60 8.19 2.30
CA ARG A 127 19.40 8.66 0.91
C ARG A 127 19.92 7.65 -0.12
N LYS A 128 21.12 7.12 0.08
CA LYS A 128 21.71 6.11 -0.82
C LYS A 128 20.90 4.82 -0.87
N ILE A 129 20.37 4.34 0.27
CA ILE A 129 19.50 3.15 0.32
C ILE A 129 18.21 3.40 -0.45
N ILE A 130 17.57 4.55 -0.22
CA ILE A 130 16.34 4.95 -0.90
C ILE A 130 16.57 5.01 -2.42
N GLU A 131 17.61 5.72 -2.85
CA GLU A 131 17.99 5.85 -4.26
C GLU A 131 18.25 4.50 -4.91
N LYS A 132 19.03 3.61 -4.26
CA LYS A 132 19.30 2.25 -4.76
C LYS A 132 18.02 1.45 -4.95
N ASN A 133 17.15 1.43 -3.94
CA ASN A 133 15.88 0.70 -3.98
C ASN A 133 14.94 1.24 -5.06
N MET A 134 14.96 2.55 -5.27
CA MET A 134 14.14 3.19 -6.29
C MET A 134 14.66 2.95 -7.69
N LYS A 135 15.98 3.02 -7.91
CA LYS A 135 16.63 2.60 -9.17
C LYS A 135 16.31 1.15 -9.50
N ALA A 136 16.30 0.25 -8.51
CA ALA A 136 15.91 -1.14 -8.72
C ALA A 136 14.44 -1.27 -9.15
N ARG A 137 13.52 -0.54 -8.51
CA ARG A 137 12.09 -0.51 -8.90
C ARG A 137 11.86 0.10 -10.28
N ALA A 138 12.60 1.15 -10.64
CA ALA A 138 12.50 1.78 -11.96
C ALA A 138 12.94 0.81 -13.08
N LYS A 139 13.78 -0.17 -12.76
CA LYS A 139 14.18 -1.24 -13.66
C LYS A 139 13.20 -2.42 -13.69
N SER A 140 12.12 -2.43 -12.90
CA SER A 140 11.07 -3.45 -13.04
C SER A 140 10.40 -3.32 -14.42
N SER A 141 9.94 -4.42 -15.01
CA SER A 141 9.32 -4.40 -16.35
C SER A 141 8.11 -3.47 -16.42
N ALA A 142 7.21 -3.56 -15.43
CA ALA A 142 6.03 -2.71 -15.36
C ALA A 142 6.39 -1.22 -15.32
N CYS A 143 7.31 -0.82 -14.43
CA CYS A 143 7.69 0.59 -14.34
C CYS A 143 8.58 1.08 -15.49
N ARG A 144 9.42 0.22 -16.07
CA ARG A 144 10.21 0.58 -17.25
C ARG A 144 9.30 1.01 -18.40
N ASN A 145 8.25 0.25 -18.67
CA ASN A 145 7.28 0.57 -19.74
C ASN A 145 6.61 1.93 -19.50
N ASP A 146 6.24 2.22 -18.25
CA ASP A 146 5.68 3.54 -17.91
C ASP A 146 6.69 4.67 -18.08
N ILE A 147 7.94 4.46 -17.67
CA ILE A 147 9.01 5.45 -17.82
C ILE A 147 9.25 5.76 -19.31
N GLU A 148 9.32 4.74 -20.16
CA GLU A 148 9.48 4.90 -21.61
C GLU A 148 8.29 5.62 -22.25
N LYS A 149 7.07 5.34 -21.77
CA LYS A 149 5.84 5.93 -22.29
C LYS A 149 5.69 7.40 -21.85
N PHE A 150 5.86 7.69 -20.57
CA PHE A 150 5.48 8.97 -19.95
C PHE A 150 6.66 9.90 -19.63
N CYS A 151 7.87 9.36 -19.45
CA CYS A 151 9.03 10.09 -18.92
C CYS A 151 10.24 10.04 -19.87
N LYS A 152 10.07 10.58 -21.08
CA LYS A 152 11.12 10.68 -22.09
C LYS A 152 12.18 11.73 -21.71
N ASN A 153 13.42 11.53 -22.16
CA ASN A 153 14.54 12.48 -22.05
C ASN A 153 14.99 12.83 -20.61
N LEU A 154 15.00 11.86 -19.71
CA LEU A 154 15.56 12.06 -18.37
C LEU A 154 17.10 12.03 -18.43
N THR A 155 17.74 12.97 -17.75
CA THR A 155 19.22 13.11 -17.74
C THR A 155 19.92 12.14 -16.79
N GLY A 156 19.15 11.34 -16.05
CA GLY A 156 19.63 10.42 -15.03
C GLY A 156 19.52 10.94 -13.60
N ASP A 157 19.09 12.20 -13.40
CA ASP A 157 18.72 12.68 -12.07
C ASP A 157 17.45 11.96 -11.58
N TYR A 158 17.59 11.28 -10.46
CA TYR A 158 16.51 10.56 -9.82
C TYR A 158 15.35 11.48 -9.39
N LYS A 159 15.64 12.75 -9.08
CA LYS A 159 14.60 13.74 -8.73
C LYS A 159 13.72 14.08 -9.94
N GLU A 160 14.32 14.21 -11.12
CA GLU A 160 13.59 14.43 -12.38
C GLU A 160 12.65 13.26 -12.69
N LEU A 161 13.15 12.03 -12.57
CA LEU A 161 12.36 10.82 -12.74
C LEU A 161 11.16 10.81 -11.79
N ARG A 162 11.37 11.06 -10.49
CA ARG A 162 10.28 11.11 -9.50
C ARG A 162 9.26 12.18 -9.85
N ALA A 163 9.71 13.37 -10.20
CA ALA A 163 8.82 14.48 -10.54
C ALA A 163 7.98 14.15 -11.77
N CYS A 164 8.57 13.49 -12.78
CA CYS A 164 7.83 13.02 -13.95
C CYS A 164 6.79 11.96 -13.59
N LEU A 165 7.18 10.92 -12.84
CA LEU A 165 6.26 9.86 -12.42
C LEU A 165 5.10 10.41 -11.57
N ALA A 166 5.35 11.42 -10.74
CA ALA A 166 4.31 12.05 -9.95
C ALA A 166 3.26 12.79 -10.79
N ARG A 167 3.68 13.49 -11.85
CA ARG A 167 2.77 14.18 -12.77
C ARG A 167 1.88 13.22 -13.57
N ASN A 168 2.38 12.02 -13.85
CA ASN A 168 1.66 11.00 -14.61
C ASN A 168 1.02 9.92 -13.72
N PHE A 169 0.97 10.12 -12.40
CA PHE A 169 0.69 9.07 -11.41
C PHE A 169 -0.58 8.25 -11.70
N ALA A 170 -1.66 8.90 -12.15
CA ALA A 170 -2.95 8.25 -12.43
C ALA A 170 -2.90 7.24 -13.58
N GLU A 171 -1.93 7.39 -14.50
CA GLU A 171 -1.77 6.54 -15.68
C GLU A 171 -0.67 5.49 -15.53
N LEU A 172 0.07 5.52 -14.42
CA LEU A 172 1.13 4.57 -14.12
C LEU A 172 0.56 3.22 -13.67
N SER A 173 1.30 2.15 -14.00
CA SER A 173 1.14 0.84 -13.38
C SER A 173 1.26 0.91 -11.85
N PRO A 174 0.59 0.02 -11.10
CA PRO A 174 0.69 -0.02 -9.63
C PRO A 174 2.14 -0.07 -9.12
N GLU A 175 3.00 -0.79 -9.83
CA GLU A 175 4.42 -0.93 -9.52
C GLU A 175 5.17 0.41 -9.65
N CYS A 176 4.87 1.19 -10.69
CA CYS A 176 5.53 2.47 -10.95
C CYS A 176 4.93 3.63 -10.14
N GLN A 177 3.64 3.54 -9.78
CA GLN A 177 3.00 4.47 -8.85
C GLN A 177 3.78 4.58 -7.54
N LEU A 178 4.30 3.49 -6.99
CA LEU A 178 5.08 3.52 -5.75
C LEU A 178 6.28 4.48 -5.83
N LEU A 179 6.85 4.67 -7.01
CA LEU A 179 7.93 5.62 -7.26
C LEU A 179 7.44 7.05 -7.50
N GLY A 180 6.27 7.21 -8.14
CA GLY A 180 5.65 8.51 -8.40
C GLY A 180 4.97 9.15 -7.18
N ARG A 181 4.75 8.42 -6.08
CA ARG A 181 4.12 9.01 -4.88
C ARG A 181 5.00 10.09 -4.26
N ILE A 182 4.69 11.35 -4.50
CA ILE A 182 5.21 12.48 -3.73
C ILE A 182 4.32 12.63 -2.48
N ALA A 183 4.96 12.78 -1.31
CA ALA A 183 4.23 13.18 -0.12
C ALA A 183 3.84 14.67 -0.29
N PRO A 184 2.60 15.07 0.00
CA PRO A 184 2.28 16.49 0.14
C PRO A 184 3.11 17.12 1.28
#